data_AF-A0A2V5KKW4-F1
#
_entry.id   AF-A0A2V5KKW4-F1
#
_cell.length_a   1.000
_cell.length_b   1.000
_cell.length_c   1.000
_cell.angle_alpha   90.00
_cell.angle_beta   90.00
_cell.angle_gamma   90.00
#
_symmetry.space_group_name_H-M   'P 1'
#
loop_
_entity.id
_entity.type
_entity.pdbx_description
1 polymer ?
#
loop_
_entity_poly.entity_id
_entity_poly.type
_entity_poly.pdbx_seq_one_letter_code
_entity_poly.pdbx_strand_id
1 'polypeptide(L)'
;MSAFLAMSMVVQTLYLLADLYWVGRLGKEAIAAVGVAGNITMVVLALTQMLGVGTTTLISQAAGRKDQTQAELVFNQSFVMSILIALALGVVGFIVRPA
;
A
#
# COMPACT_ATOMS: atom_id res chain seq x y z
N MET A 1 15.98 -15.20 -2.40
CA MET A 1 14.88 -14.24 -2.67
C MET A 1 13.52 -14.79 -2.24
N SER A 2 13.12 -15.97 -2.72
CA SER A 2 11.82 -16.60 -2.39
C SER A 2 11.60 -16.88 -0.90
N ALA A 3 12.64 -17.33 -0.17
CA ALA A 3 12.53 -17.59 1.28
C ALA A 3 12.22 -16.32 2.11
N PHE A 4 12.81 -15.17 1.74
CA PHE A 4 12.55 -13.89 2.39
C PHE A 4 11.11 -13.40 2.12
N LEU A 5 10.64 -13.53 0.87
CA LEU A 5 9.26 -13.22 0.51
C LEU A 5 8.26 -14.12 1.24
N ALA A 6 8.54 -15.42 1.34
CA ALA A 6 7.69 -16.35 2.09
C ALA A 6 7.60 -15.98 3.58
N MET A 7 8.74 -15.63 4.20
CA MET A 7 8.76 -15.16 5.59
C MET A 7 7.95 -13.86 5.77
N SER A 8 8.09 -12.91 4.85
CA SER A 8 7.32 -11.66 4.86
C SER A 8 5.80 -11.90 4.78
N MET A 9 5.36 -12.82 3.91
CA MET A 9 3.94 -13.20 3.80
C MET A 9 3.41 -13.88 5.07
N VAL A 10 4.21 -14.73 5.70
CA VAL A 10 3.84 -15.36 6.99
C VAL A 10 3.66 -14.31 8.07
N VAL A 11 4.62 -13.37 8.20
CA VAL A 11 4.53 -12.28 9.17
C VAL A 11 3.32 -11.37 8.89
N GLN A 12 3.06 -11.03 7.63
CA GLN A 12 1.89 -10.23 7.24
C GLN A 12 0.57 -10.92 7.61
N THR A 13 0.48 -12.24 7.41
CA THR A 13 -0.70 -13.03 7.76
C THR A 13 -0.91 -13.09 9.27
N LEU A 14 0.17 -13.26 10.04
CA LEU A 14 0.11 -13.22 11.51
C LEU A 14 -0.34 -11.85 12.02
N TYR A 15 0.07 -10.78 11.35
CA TYR A 15 -0.36 -9.42 11.69
C TYR A 15 -1.86 -9.24 11.50
N LEU A 16 -2.40 -9.69 10.36
CA LEU A 16 -3.85 -9.69 10.10
C LEU A 16 -4.62 -10.49 11.15
N LEU A 17 -4.11 -11.65 11.55
CA LEU A 17 -4.72 -12.46 12.61
C LEU A 17 -4.68 -11.77 13.97
N ALA A 18 -3.59 -11.09 14.29
CA ALA A 18 -3.48 -10.31 15.53
C ALA A 18 -4.48 -9.16 15.54
N ASP A 19 -4.59 -8.38 14.46
CA ASP A 19 -5.58 -7.30 14.33
C ASP A 19 -7.00 -7.85 14.47
N LEU A 20 -7.31 -8.96 13.79
CA LEU A 20 -8.62 -9.60 13.89
C LEU A 20 -8.93 -10.11 15.30
N TYR A 21 -7.91 -10.62 16.01
CA TYR A 21 -8.05 -11.09 17.38
C TYR A 21 -8.33 -9.94 18.36
N TRP A 22 -7.58 -8.85 18.25
CA TRP A 22 -7.76 -7.66 19.10
C TRP A 22 -9.08 -6.97 18.82
N VAL A 23 -9.44 -6.80 17.54
CA VAL A 23 -10.70 -6.17 17.16
C VAL A 23 -11.90 -7.09 17.44
N GLY A 24 -11.74 -8.40 17.29
CA GLY A 24 -12.78 -9.37 17.66
C GLY A 24 -13.11 -9.37 19.16
N ARG A 25 -12.16 -8.97 20.01
CA ARG A 25 -12.36 -8.84 21.46
C ARG A 25 -13.18 -7.61 21.86
N LEU A 26 -13.35 -6.63 20.95
CA LEU A 26 -14.12 -5.40 21.17
C LEU A 26 -15.64 -5.57 20.92
N GLY A 27 -16.09 -6.71 20.37
CA GLY A 27 -17.51 -7.07 20.25
C GLY A 27 -17.95 -7.48 18.84
N LYS A 28 -19.16 -8.04 18.70
CA LYS A 28 -19.72 -8.50 17.41
C LYS A 28 -19.85 -7.37 16.38
N GLU A 29 -20.13 -6.15 16.82
CA GLU A 29 -20.13 -4.96 15.96
C GLU A 29 -18.74 -4.62 15.42
N ALA A 30 -17.69 -4.84 16.22
CA ALA A 30 -16.31 -4.60 15.79
C ALA A 30 -15.86 -5.60 14.72
N ILE A 31 -16.30 -6.87 14.77
CA ILE A 31 -16.03 -7.85 13.71
C ILE A 31 -16.77 -7.50 12.42
N ALA A 32 -18.03 -7.06 12.51
CA ALA A 32 -18.79 -6.58 11.35
C ALA A 32 -18.14 -5.32 10.74
N ALA A 33 -17.68 -4.40 11.58
CA ALA A 33 -16.91 -3.23 11.19
C ALA A 33 -15.58 -3.61 10.51
N VAL A 34 -14.89 -4.66 10.97
CA VAL A 34 -13.68 -5.17 10.29
C VAL A 34 -14.02 -5.81 8.95
N GLY A 35 -15.17 -6.45 8.79
CA GLY A 35 -15.63 -6.95 7.49
C GLY A 35 -15.80 -5.81 6.46
N VAL A 36 -16.42 -4.70 6.88
CA VAL A 36 -16.58 -3.49 6.04
C VAL A 36 -15.22 -2.81 5.82
N ALA A 37 -14.42 -2.66 6.88
CA ALA A 37 -13.07 -2.11 6.80
C ALA A 37 -12.13 -3.00 5.97
N GLY A 38 -12.40 -4.30 5.86
CA GLY A 38 -11.65 -5.23 5.02
C GLY A 38 -11.79 -4.91 3.53
N ASN A 39 -13.00 -4.56 3.09
CA ASN A 39 -13.23 -4.09 1.72
C ASN A 39 -12.50 -2.76 1.45
N ILE A 40 -12.58 -1.81 2.38
CA ILE A 40 -11.86 -0.52 2.28
C ILE A 40 -10.34 -0.76 2.26
N THR A 41 -9.84 -1.62 3.15
CA THR A 41 -8.43 -2.01 3.22
C THR A 41 -7.99 -2.66 1.92
N MET A 42 -8.81 -3.49 1.29
CA MET A 42 -8.48 -4.12 0.01
C MET A 42 -8.34 -3.07 -1.11
N VAL A 43 -9.23 -2.07 -1.16
CA VAL A 43 -9.12 -0.95 -2.12
C VAL A 43 -7.86 -0.13 -1.87
N VAL A 44 -7.58 0.20 -0.61
CA VAL A 44 -6.36 0.94 -0.22
C VAL A 44 -5.11 0.14 -0.55
N LEU A 45 -5.11 -1.17 -0.27
CA LEU A 45 -4.00 -2.07 -0.58
C LEU A 45 -3.77 -2.18 -2.09
N ALA A 46 -4.84 -2.28 -2.89
CA ALA A 46 -4.75 -2.31 -4.34
C ALA A 46 -4.14 -1.02 -4.90
N LEU A 47 -4.56 0.14 -4.40
CA LEU A 47 -4.02 1.44 -4.79
C LEU A 47 -2.55 1.61 -4.35
N THR A 48 -2.23 1.19 -3.13
CA THR A 48 -0.86 1.21 -2.61
C THR A 48 0.06 0.28 -3.41
N GLN A 49 -0.41 -0.91 -3.79
CA GLN A 49 0.35 -1.81 -4.65
C GLN A 49 0.50 -1.27 -6.07
N MET A 50 -0.55 -0.68 -6.65
CA MET A 50 -0.48 -0.03 -7.96
C MET A 50 0.61 1.04 -7.98
N LEU A 51 0.67 1.88 -6.94
CA LEU A 51 1.71 2.90 -6.80
C LEU A 51 3.08 2.32 -6.50
N GLY A 52 3.16 1.37 -5.56
CA GLY A 52 4.41 0.73 -5.19
C GLY A 52 5.07 0.07 -6.40
N VAL A 53 4.32 -0.76 -7.12
CA VAL A 53 4.81 -1.43 -8.33
C VAL A 53 5.08 -0.41 -9.44
N GLY A 54 4.16 0.53 -9.71
CA GLY A 54 4.33 1.55 -10.75
C GLY A 54 5.58 2.42 -10.56
N THR A 55 5.83 2.87 -9.32
CA THR A 55 7.01 3.67 -8.97
C THR A 55 8.28 2.83 -9.09
N THR A 56 8.26 1.60 -8.57
CA THR A 56 9.43 0.71 -8.66
C THR A 56 9.78 0.36 -10.12
N THR A 57 8.77 0.21 -10.99
CA THR A 57 8.96 0.01 -12.43
C THR A 57 9.61 1.23 -13.09
N LEU A 58 9.14 2.45 -12.80
CA LEU A 58 9.74 3.68 -13.36
C LEU A 58 11.20 3.86 -12.90
N ILE A 59 11.47 3.60 -11.62
CA ILE A 59 12.84 3.62 -11.06
C ILE A 59 13.71 2.57 -11.76
N SER A 60 13.21 1.36 -11.96
CA SER A 60 13.95 0.28 -12.63
C SER A 60 14.26 0.60 -14.09
N GLN A 61 13.33 1.22 -14.81
CA GLN A 61 13.57 1.68 -16.19
C GLN A 61 14.60 2.82 -16.27
N ALA A 62 14.55 3.78 -15.33
CA ALA A 62 15.52 4.85 -15.22
C ALA A 62 16.93 4.32 -14.90
N ALA A 63 17.04 3.41 -13.94
CA ALA A 63 18.30 2.76 -13.57
C ALA A 63 18.90 1.93 -14.72
N GLY A 64 18.07 1.27 -15.52
CA GLY A 64 18.51 0.46 -16.67
C GLY A 64 19.13 1.26 -17.82
N ARG A 65 18.79 2.55 -17.98
CA ARG A 65 19.28 3.40 -19.08
C ARG A 65 20.70 3.94 -18.87
N LYS A 66 21.32 3.76 -17.70
CA LYS A 66 22.68 4.25 -17.32
C LYS A 66 22.95 5.75 -17.54
N ASP A 67 21.93 6.52 -17.91
CA ASP A 67 21.99 7.96 -18.13
C ASP A 67 21.50 8.65 -16.85
N GLN A 68 22.43 8.87 -15.90
CA GLN A 68 22.10 9.31 -14.54
C GLN A 68 21.33 10.63 -14.51
N THR A 69 21.59 11.54 -15.44
CA THR A 69 20.93 12.85 -15.49
C THR A 69 19.47 12.74 -15.90
N GLN A 70 19.15 11.91 -16.89
CA GLN A 70 17.77 11.59 -17.27
C GLN A 70 17.08 10.71 -16.21
N ALA A 71 17.84 9.80 -15.58
CA ALA A 71 17.32 8.93 -14.53
C ALA A 71 16.89 9.73 -13.29
N GLU A 72 17.66 10.74 -12.87
CA GLU A 72 17.28 11.65 -11.78
C GLU A 72 16.03 12.47 -12.12
N LEU A 73 15.89 12.90 -13.37
CA LEU A 73 14.75 13.71 -13.80
C LEU A 73 13.45 12.88 -13.83
N VAL A 74 13.52 11.66 -14.37
CA VAL A 74 12.41 10.68 -14.35
C VAL A 74 12.11 10.22 -12.93
N PHE A 75 13.14 10.02 -12.09
CA PHE A 75 12.97 9.68 -10.68
C PHE A 75 12.24 10.80 -9.93
N ASN A 76 12.66 12.05 -10.08
CA ASN A 76 12.04 13.19 -9.40
C ASN A 76 10.58 13.37 -9.87
N GLN A 77 10.33 13.23 -11.16
CA GLN A 77 8.96 13.31 -11.70
C GLN A 77 8.07 12.17 -11.20
N SER A 78 8.60 10.94 -11.15
CA SER A 78 7.90 9.77 -10.61
C SER A 78 7.65 9.93 -9.11
N PHE A 79 8.61 10.46 -8.37
CA PHE A 79 8.51 10.71 -6.93
C PHE A 79 7.47 11.78 -6.60
N VAL A 80 7.42 12.88 -7.37
CA VAL A 80 6.38 13.90 -7.26
C VAL A 80 5.00 13.34 -7.61
N MET A 81 4.89 12.52 -8.67
CA MET A 81 3.65 11.79 -8.98
C MET A 81 3.24 10.86 -7.82
N SER A 82 4.21 10.17 -7.21
CA SER A 82 3.98 9.27 -6.07
C SER A 82 3.39 10.01 -4.88
N ILE A 83 3.96 11.18 -4.54
CA ILE A 83 3.50 12.04 -3.46
C ILE A 83 2.10 12.59 -3.77
N LEU A 84 1.85 13.05 -4.99
CA LEU A 84 0.54 13.55 -5.40
C LEU A 84 -0.55 12.48 -5.27
N ILE A 85 -0.26 11.24 -5.69
CA ILE A 85 -1.25 10.18 -5.58
C ILE A 85 -1.39 9.72 -4.12
N ALA A 86 -0.32 9.70 -3.33
CA ALA A 86 -0.40 9.44 -1.89
C ALA A 86 -1.27 10.48 -1.15
N LEU A 87 -1.11 11.77 -1.48
CA LEU A 87 -1.95 12.85 -0.96
C LEU A 87 -3.41 12.70 -1.41
N ALA A 88 -3.64 12.42 -2.69
CA ALA A 88 -4.99 12.20 -3.22
C ALA A 88 -5.67 11.00 -2.55
N LEU A 89 -4.96 9.89 -2.35
CA LEU A 89 -5.45 8.73 -1.61
C LEU A 89 -5.72 9.04 -0.14
N GLY A 90 -4.86 9.83 0.51
CA GLY A 90 -5.07 10.28 1.88
C GLY A 90 -6.35 11.11 2.02
N VAL A 91 -6.58 12.05 1.09
CA VAL A 91 -7.78 12.89 1.06
C VAL A 91 -9.03 12.05 0.75
N VAL A 92 -8.98 11.16 -0.24
CA VAL A 92 -10.10 10.27 -0.57
C VAL A 92 -10.39 9.32 0.59
N GLY A 93 -9.37 8.75 1.23
CA GLY A 93 -9.53 7.91 2.41
C GLY A 93 -10.16 8.65 3.60
N PHE A 94 -9.87 9.94 3.75
CA PHE A 94 -10.49 10.78 4.77
C PHE A 94 -11.96 11.09 4.46
N ILE A 95 -12.31 11.29 3.18
CA ILE A 95 -13.67 11.54 2.71
C ILE A 95 -14.54 10.26 2.76
N VAL A 96 -13.95 9.11 2.42
CA VAL A 96 -14.64 7.81 2.38
C VAL A 96 -14.83 7.23 3.78
N ARG A 97 -14.21 7.79 4.83
CA ARG A 97 -14.44 7.41 6.23
C ARG A 97 -15.95 7.47 6.52
N PRO A 98 -16.65 6.33 6.61
CA PRO A 98 -18.03 6.35 7.07
C PRO A 98 -17.97 6.63 8.57
N ALA A 99 -18.75 7.60 9.03
CA ALA A 99 -19.01 7.80 10.46
C ALA A 99 -19.74 6.58 11.04
#